data_AF-A0A9P7ATN0-F1
#
_entry.id   AF-A0A9P7ATN0-F1
#
_cell.length_a   1.000
_cell.length_b   1.000
_cell.length_c   1.000
_cell.angle_alpha   90.00
_cell.angle_beta   90.00
_cell.angle_gamma   90.00
#
_symmetry.space_group_name_H-M   'P 1'
#
loop_
_entity.id
_entity.type
_entity.pdbx_description
1 polymer ?
#
loop_
_entity_poly.entity_id
_entity_poly.type
_entity_poly.pdbx_seq_one_letter_code
_entity_poly.pdbx_strand_id
1 'polypeptide(L)'
;MKFISLTSMIVSVAVMAGVATAYNPIGQSCDTPGGYGCSQDASINGGNAFIYECASTDKFVYVAGCGCPTCCEATTSGAFCT
;
A
#
# COMPACT_ATOMS: atom_id res chain seq x y z
N MET A 1 4.58 7.68 55.55
CA MET A 1 4.87 7.33 54.14
C MET A 1 3.55 7.44 53.41
N LYS A 2 3.41 8.40 52.48
CA LYS A 2 2.10 8.83 51.95
C LYS A 2 1.96 8.38 50.50
N PHE A 3 0.79 7.80 50.27
CA PHE A 3 0.30 7.01 49.14
C PHE A 3 0.69 7.52 47.74
N ILE A 4 1.27 6.62 46.94
CA ILE A 4 1.52 6.82 45.51
C ILE A 4 0.18 6.62 44.80
N SER A 5 -0.45 7.70 44.35
CA SER A 5 -1.66 7.65 43.51
C SER A 5 -1.25 7.36 42.08
N LEU A 6 -1.42 6.12 41.62
CA LEU A 6 -1.37 5.78 40.19
C LEU A 6 -2.62 6.34 39.51
N THR A 7 -2.48 7.50 38.89
CA THR A 7 -3.52 8.09 38.04
C THR A 7 -3.64 7.24 36.77
N SER A 8 -4.67 6.40 36.71
CA SER A 8 -5.04 5.63 35.53
C SER A 8 -5.37 6.56 34.37
N MET A 9 -4.52 6.60 33.35
CA MET A 9 -4.82 7.26 32.08
C MET A 9 -5.73 6.34 31.26
N ILE A 10 -7.00 6.70 31.16
CA ILE A 10 -7.94 6.07 30.24
C ILE A 10 -7.54 6.51 28.83
N VAL A 11 -6.84 5.64 28.10
CA VAL A 11 -6.53 5.84 26.68
C VAL A 11 -7.80 5.50 25.90
N SER A 12 -8.62 6.52 25.63
CA SER A 12 -9.75 6.40 24.70
C SER A 12 -9.21 6.31 23.28
N VAL A 13 -8.97 5.09 22.80
CA VAL A 13 -8.74 4.82 21.37
C VAL A 13 -10.08 4.94 20.63
N ALA A 14 -10.35 6.12 20.10
CA ALA A 14 -11.41 6.30 19.11
C ALA A 14 -10.98 5.59 17.82
N VAL A 15 -11.48 4.37 17.62
CA VAL A 15 -11.33 3.63 16.36
C VAL A 15 -12.29 4.30 15.36
N MET A 16 -11.80 5.26 14.58
CA MET A 16 -12.55 5.82 13.47
C MET A 16 -12.74 4.71 12.43
N ALA A 17 -13.98 4.21 12.33
CA ALA A 17 -14.39 3.28 11.30
C ALA A 17 -14.13 3.89 9.92
N GLY A 18 -13.44 3.12 9.08
CA GLY A 18 -12.78 3.58 7.86
C GLY A 18 -13.73 4.18 6.84
N VAL A 19 -13.46 5.43 6.49
CA VAL A 19 -13.63 5.85 5.10
C VAL A 19 -12.64 5.03 4.28
N ALA A 20 -13.14 4.23 3.33
CA ALA A 20 -12.30 3.52 2.37
C ALA A 20 -11.63 4.54 1.43
N THR A 21 -10.66 5.28 1.94
CA THR A 21 -9.76 6.07 1.11
C THR A 21 -8.92 5.06 0.34
N ALA A 22 -9.03 5.03 -0.99
CA ALA A 22 -8.16 4.21 -1.82
C ALA A 22 -6.70 4.44 -1.39
N TYR A 23 -6.04 3.38 -0.92
CA TYR A 23 -4.68 3.49 -0.42
C TYR A 23 -3.76 3.76 -1.61
N ASN A 24 -3.05 4.89 -1.55
CA ASN A 24 -2.07 5.26 -2.56
C ASN A 24 -0.67 4.89 -2.05
N PRO A 25 0.01 3.88 -2.63
CA PRO A 25 1.32 3.42 -2.17
C PRO A 25 2.47 4.32 -2.63
N ILE A 26 2.22 5.37 -3.43
CA ILE A 26 3.30 6.25 -3.93
C ILE A 26 4.12 6.82 -2.76
N GLY A 27 5.45 6.72 -2.88
CA GLY A 27 6.41 7.10 -1.84
C GLY A 27 6.63 6.05 -0.73
N GLN A 28 5.87 4.96 -0.72
CA GLN A 28 6.08 3.81 0.17
C GLN A 28 7.15 2.88 -0.38
N SER A 29 7.68 2.02 0.48
CA SER A 29 8.72 1.07 0.07
C SER A 29 8.18 0.04 -0.92
N CYS A 30 8.99 -0.31 -1.91
CA CYS A 30 8.76 -1.29 -2.95
C CYS A 30 9.87 -2.35 -2.91
N ASP A 31 9.55 -3.56 -3.34
CA ASP A 31 10.43 -4.73 -3.23
C ASP A 31 11.56 -4.79 -4.26
N THR A 32 11.54 -3.93 -5.29
CA THR A 32 12.52 -3.98 -6.38
C THR A 32 12.98 -2.58 -6.80
N PRO A 33 14.20 -2.14 -6.40
CA PRO A 33 14.71 -0.83 -6.77
C PRO A 33 14.81 -0.69 -8.29
N GLY A 34 14.25 0.39 -8.84
CA GLY A 34 14.27 0.65 -10.29
C GLY A 34 13.41 -0.32 -11.11
N GLY A 35 12.69 -1.24 -10.46
CA GLY A 35 11.93 -2.29 -11.12
C GLY A 35 10.49 -1.88 -11.40
N TYR A 36 9.84 -2.67 -12.25
CA TYR A 36 8.40 -2.64 -12.49
C TYR A 36 7.83 -4.03 -12.29
N GLY A 37 6.56 -4.11 -11.94
CA GLY A 37 5.93 -5.39 -11.68
C GLY A 37 4.43 -5.34 -11.63
N CYS A 38 3.88 -6.51 -11.30
CA CYS A 38 2.46 -6.76 -11.13
C CYS A 38 2.19 -7.16 -9.69
N SER A 39 1.12 -6.64 -9.12
CA SER A 39 0.65 -7.07 -7.81
C SER A 39 -0.88 -6.99 -7.73
N GLN A 40 -1.46 -7.55 -6.67
CA GLN A 40 -2.90 -7.67 -6.45
C GLN A 40 -3.25 -7.41 -4.98
N ASP A 41 -2.80 -6.27 -4.46
CA ASP A 41 -3.23 -5.79 -3.14
C ASP A 41 -4.65 -5.18 -3.24
N ALA A 42 -5.58 -5.76 -2.47
CA ALA A 42 -6.97 -5.30 -2.44
C ALA A 42 -7.14 -3.88 -1.91
N SER A 43 -6.20 -3.39 -1.09
CA SER A 43 -6.19 -2.04 -0.55
C SER A 43 -5.89 -0.98 -1.62
N ILE A 44 -5.18 -1.37 -2.70
CA ILE A 44 -4.75 -0.49 -3.78
C ILE A 44 -5.78 -0.48 -4.92
N ASN A 45 -6.23 -1.66 -5.39
CA ASN A 45 -7.12 -1.76 -6.55
C ASN A 45 -8.31 -2.70 -6.35
N GLY A 46 -8.82 -2.82 -5.11
CA GLY A 46 -10.09 -3.50 -4.84
C GLY A 46 -10.12 -5.00 -5.19
N GLY A 47 -8.95 -5.65 -5.25
CA GLY A 47 -8.79 -7.06 -5.61
C GLY A 47 -8.48 -7.30 -7.09
N ASN A 48 -8.51 -6.25 -7.93
CA ASN A 48 -7.96 -6.31 -9.27
C ASN A 48 -6.43 -6.17 -9.23
N ALA A 49 -5.74 -6.68 -10.25
CA ALA A 49 -4.30 -6.48 -10.37
C ALA A 49 -3.97 -5.01 -10.64
N PHE A 50 -2.72 -4.62 -10.43
CA PHE A 50 -2.18 -3.32 -10.82
C PHE A 50 -0.73 -3.47 -11.27
N ILE A 51 -0.30 -2.57 -12.15
CA ILE A 51 1.09 -2.39 -12.55
C ILE A 51 1.73 -1.34 -11.66
N TYR A 52 3.04 -1.45 -11.42
CA TYR A 52 3.80 -0.47 -10.66
C TYR A 52 5.20 -0.24 -11.23
N GLU A 53 5.78 0.90 -10.89
CA GLU A 53 7.20 1.23 -11.09
C GLU A 53 7.78 1.77 -9.79
N CYS A 54 9.03 1.38 -9.53
CA CYS A 54 9.77 1.75 -8.34
C CYS A 54 11.00 2.55 -8.72
N ALA A 55 11.24 3.64 -8.00
CA ALA A 55 12.48 4.39 -8.09
C ALA A 55 13.68 3.52 -7.66
N SER A 56 14.88 3.97 -8.00
CA SER A 56 16.13 3.38 -7.51
C SER A 56 16.30 3.45 -5.99
N THR A 57 15.48 4.24 -5.29
CA THR A 57 15.44 4.37 -3.83
C THR A 57 14.39 3.47 -3.17
N ASP A 58 13.95 2.41 -3.87
CA ASP A 58 12.93 1.46 -3.41
C ASP A 58 11.58 2.10 -3.12
N LYS A 59 11.21 3.17 -3.81
CA LYS A 59 9.92 3.84 -3.60
C LYS A 59 9.00 3.69 -4.79
N PHE A 60 7.74 3.36 -4.55
CA PHE A 60 6.72 3.42 -5.60
C PHE A 60 6.66 4.84 -6.19
N VAL A 61 6.85 4.96 -7.50
CA VAL A 61 6.72 6.23 -8.25
C VAL A 61 5.59 6.20 -9.25
N TYR A 62 5.12 5.01 -9.60
CA TYR A 62 3.95 4.82 -10.45
C TYR A 62 3.15 3.60 -9.99
N VAL A 63 1.83 3.73 -10.03
CA VAL A 63 0.88 2.63 -9.85
C VAL A 63 -0.33 2.90 -10.75
N ALA A 64 -0.77 1.90 -11.49
CA ALA A 64 -2.01 1.96 -12.26
C ALA A 64 -2.79 0.65 -12.16
N GLY A 65 -4.07 0.75 -11.84
CA GLY A 65 -4.96 -0.39 -11.70
C GLY A 65 -5.30 -1.03 -13.05
N CYS A 66 -5.33 -2.36 -13.08
CA CYS A 66 -5.91 -3.14 -14.16
C CYS A 66 -7.41 -3.37 -13.92
N GLY A 67 -8.14 -3.70 -15.00
CA GLY A 67 -9.59 -3.92 -14.94
C GLY A 67 -10.02 -5.28 -14.40
N CYS A 68 -9.07 -6.17 -14.10
CA CYS A 68 -9.35 -7.52 -13.64
C CYS A 68 -8.21 -8.08 -12.77
N PRO A 69 -8.45 -9.18 -12.04
CA PRO A 69 -7.45 -9.75 -11.12
C PRO A 69 -6.23 -10.38 -11.81
N THR A 70 -6.35 -10.83 -13.06
CA THR A 70 -5.32 -11.65 -13.72
C THR A 70 -4.72 -11.01 -14.98
N CYS A 71 -5.17 -9.83 -15.37
CA CYS A 71 -4.72 -9.11 -16.58
C CYS A 71 -3.53 -8.22 -16.25
N CYS A 72 -2.50 -8.77 -15.62
CA CYS A 72 -1.25 -8.04 -15.42
C CYS A 72 -0.09 -8.93 -15.84
N GLU A 73 0.78 -8.36 -16.68
CA GLU A 73 1.97 -9.02 -17.16
C GLU A 73 3.20 -8.15 -16.91
N ALA A 74 4.18 -8.69 -16.18
CA ALA A 74 5.48 -8.07 -15.98
C ALA A 74 6.49 -8.72 -16.94
N THR A 75 7.24 -7.88 -17.66
CA THR A 75 8.25 -8.28 -18.64
C THR A 75 9.63 -7.78 -18.19
N THR A 76 10.66 -7.99 -19.00
CA THR A 76 11.99 -7.39 -18.79
C THR A 76 12.07 -5.91 -19.14
N SER A 77 10.98 -5.28 -19.60
CA SER A 77 10.97 -3.89 -20.08
C SER A 77 9.83 -3.05 -19.53
N GLY A 78 8.91 -3.64 -18.78
CA GLY A 78 7.77 -2.93 -18.18
C GLY A 78 6.76 -3.90 -17.57
N ALA A 79 5.69 -3.35 -17.00
CA ALA A 79 4.50 -4.09 -16.62
C ALA A 79 3.27 -3.50 -17.31
N PHE A 80 2.34 -4.35 -17.75
CA PHE A 80 1.20 -3.96 -18.58
C PHE A 80 -0.09 -4.63 -18.11
N CYS A 81 -1.20 -3.91 -18.24
CA CYS A 81 -2.52 -4.52 -18.12
C CYS A 81 -2.95 -5.11 -19.46
N THR A 82 -3.48 -6.34 -19.45
CA THR A 82 -3.82 -7.12 -20.67
C THR A 82 -5.30 -7.38 -20.88
#